data_AF-B7X1S2-F1
#
_entry.id   AF-B7X1S2-F1
#
_cell.length_a   1.000
_cell.length_b   1.000
_cell.length_c   1.000
_cell.angle_alpha   90.00
_cell.angle_beta   90.00
_cell.angle_gamma   90.00
#
_symmetry.space_group_name_H-M   'P 1'
#
loop_
_entity.id
_entity.type
_entity.pdbx_description
1 polymer ?
#
loop_
_entity_poly.entity_id
_entity_poly.type
_entity_poly.pdbx_seq_one_letter_code
_entity_poly.pdbx_strand_id
1 'polypeptide(L)'
;MGSKGFDVNVKPVFAGLRAYPVISRIQAGKVKEITCPYEPGDGYAVEFGDDDASEWAFFLEIDGDSMLPEFNPGDRVRIDPEVTPRPGDFVAAKNSSEESTFKKYRVRGIDLTGKEIFELVPLNDNYPVMRSDEHELKVIGTMTEHRRKYRRR
;
A
#
# COMPACT_ATOMS: atom_id res chain seq x y z
N MET A 1 10.52 -21.69 -45.50
CA MET A 1 9.62 -21.66 -44.33
C MET A 1 10.10 -20.54 -43.42
N GLY A 2 9.37 -19.42 -43.34
CA GLY A 2 9.76 -18.26 -42.51
C GLY A 2 9.32 -18.45 -41.06
N SER A 3 10.23 -18.23 -40.13
CA SER A 3 9.95 -18.08 -38.70
C SER A 3 9.37 -16.69 -38.46
N LYS A 4 8.10 -16.64 -38.03
CA LYS A 4 7.44 -15.41 -37.55
C LYS A 4 8.21 -14.88 -36.34
N GLY A 5 8.81 -13.70 -36.49
CA GLY A 5 9.27 -12.90 -35.36
C GLY A 5 8.06 -12.48 -34.53
N PHE A 6 8.16 -12.61 -33.21
CA PHE A 6 7.20 -12.04 -32.28
C PHE A 6 7.24 -10.52 -32.41
N ASP A 7 6.09 -9.90 -32.63
CA ASP A 7 5.93 -8.45 -32.66
C ASP A 7 6.28 -7.86 -31.29
N VAL A 8 7.49 -7.29 -31.16
CA VAL A 8 7.88 -6.48 -30.00
C VAL A 8 7.24 -5.11 -30.18
N ASN A 9 5.93 -5.02 -29.92
CA ASN A 9 5.17 -3.78 -30.03
C ASN A 9 5.00 -3.08 -28.67
N VAL A 10 6.04 -3.13 -27.83
CA VAL A 10 6.12 -2.30 -26.62
C VAL A 10 6.76 -0.98 -27.01
N LYS A 11 5.93 0.05 -27.18
CA LYS A 11 6.41 1.42 -27.29
C LYS A 11 6.91 1.86 -25.89
N PRO A 12 8.08 2.51 -25.78
CA PRO A 12 8.55 3.01 -24.49
C PRO A 12 7.49 3.94 -23.91
N VAL A 13 6.99 3.59 -22.72
CA VAL A 13 6.12 4.46 -21.94
C VAL A 13 6.93 5.71 -21.61
N PHE A 14 6.29 6.88 -21.75
CA PHE A 14 6.84 8.20 -21.48
C PHE A 14 7.95 8.17 -20.43
N ALA A 15 9.16 8.61 -20.80
CA ALA A 15 10.32 8.59 -19.91
C ALA A 15 9.94 9.20 -18.55
N GLY A 16 9.93 8.37 -17.50
CA GLY A 16 9.61 8.76 -16.13
C GLY A 16 8.25 8.29 -15.58
N LEU A 17 7.35 7.69 -16.37
CA LEU A 17 6.07 7.16 -15.87
C LEU A 17 6.03 5.63 -15.85
N ARG A 18 5.70 5.08 -14.68
CA ARG A 18 5.52 3.66 -14.42
C ARG A 18 4.06 3.33 -14.09
N ALA A 19 3.62 2.16 -14.54
CA ALA A 19 2.33 1.58 -14.18
C ALA A 19 2.42 0.90 -12.79
N TYR A 20 1.50 1.26 -11.90
CA TYR A 20 1.35 0.69 -10.58
C TYR A 20 -0.02 0.00 -10.46
N PRO A 21 -0.08 -1.22 -9.91
CA PRO A 21 -1.34 -1.91 -9.66
C PRO A 21 -2.12 -1.22 -8.54
N VAL A 22 -3.44 -1.27 -8.61
CA VAL A 22 -4.34 -0.83 -7.54
C VAL A 22 -4.90 -2.07 -6.83
N ILE A 23 -4.72 -2.14 -5.51
CA ILE A 23 -5.14 -3.24 -4.64
C ILE A 23 -6.21 -2.74 -3.65
N SER A 24 -7.21 -3.58 -3.34
CA SER A 24 -8.22 -3.32 -2.30
C SER A 24 -8.10 -4.31 -1.12
N ARG A 25 -8.86 -4.05 -0.04
CA ARG A 25 -8.83 -4.72 1.29
C ARG A 25 -8.84 -6.26 1.27
N ILE A 26 -9.28 -6.89 0.17
CA ILE A 26 -9.54 -8.34 0.12
C ILE A 26 -8.30 -9.17 -0.24
N GLN A 27 -7.22 -8.57 -0.74
CA GLN A 27 -6.07 -9.34 -1.24
C GLN A 27 -4.76 -9.12 -0.49
N ALA A 28 -4.73 -8.20 0.47
CA ALA A 28 -3.52 -7.90 1.23
C ALA A 28 -3.01 -9.08 2.10
N GLY A 29 -3.89 -10.01 2.46
CA GLY A 29 -3.54 -11.29 3.08
C GLY A 29 -2.76 -12.23 2.15
N LYS A 30 -3.04 -12.20 0.84
CA LYS A 30 -2.38 -13.01 -0.20
C LYS A 30 -1.06 -12.43 -0.73
N VAL A 31 -0.66 -11.24 -0.26
CA VAL A 31 0.58 -10.54 -0.66
C VAL A 31 1.83 -11.15 -0.02
N LYS A 32 1.78 -12.43 0.37
CA LYS A 32 2.95 -13.18 0.86
C LYS A 32 3.64 -14.01 -0.24
N GLU A 33 3.10 -14.06 -1.46
CA GLU A 33 3.67 -14.86 -2.56
C GLU A 33 3.60 -14.15 -3.93
N ILE A 34 3.89 -12.84 -4.00
CA ILE A 34 4.01 -12.18 -5.31
C ILE A 34 5.36 -12.57 -5.93
N THR A 35 5.39 -13.73 -6.59
CA THR A 35 6.57 -14.24 -7.31
C THR A 35 6.56 -13.84 -8.80
N CYS A 36 5.51 -13.14 -9.25
CA CYS A 36 5.37 -12.57 -10.60
C CYS A 36 4.53 -11.30 -10.46
N PRO A 37 4.90 -10.15 -11.05
CA PRO A 37 4.15 -8.92 -10.86
C PRO A 37 2.87 -8.97 -11.70
N TYR A 38 1.83 -9.56 -11.11
CA TYR A 38 0.40 -9.47 -11.48
C TYR A 38 0.01 -10.22 -12.76
N GLU A 39 -0.74 -11.32 -12.62
CA GLU A 39 -1.34 -12.00 -13.76
C GLU A 39 -2.47 -11.15 -14.38
N PRO A 40 -2.54 -11.00 -15.72
CA PRO A 40 -3.64 -10.33 -16.38
C PRO A 40 -4.94 -11.12 -16.20
N GLY A 41 -5.94 -10.56 -15.50
CA GLY A 41 -7.29 -11.15 -15.47
C GLY A 41 -8.10 -10.94 -14.19
N ASP A 42 -7.46 -10.61 -13.06
CA ASP A 42 -8.11 -10.66 -11.73
C ASP A 42 -8.64 -9.30 -11.20
N GLY A 43 -8.79 -8.28 -12.05
CA GLY A 43 -9.46 -7.02 -11.69
C GLY A 43 -8.54 -5.88 -11.21
N TYR A 44 -7.27 -5.87 -11.61
CA TYR A 44 -6.34 -4.79 -11.30
C TYR A 44 -6.64 -3.54 -12.14
N ALA A 45 -7.15 -2.47 -11.51
CA ALA A 45 -6.99 -1.14 -12.08
C ALA A 45 -5.49 -0.77 -12.03
N VAL A 46 -5.02 0.01 -13.00
CA VAL A 46 -3.65 0.52 -13.05
C VAL A 46 -3.69 2.03 -12.88
N GLU A 47 -2.80 2.55 -12.06
CA GLU A 47 -2.51 3.98 -11.92
C GLU A 47 -1.09 4.23 -12.44
N PHE A 48 -0.91 5.30 -13.21
CA PHE A 48 0.42 5.72 -13.67
C PHE A 48 0.98 6.73 -12.68
N GLY A 49 2.24 6.58 -12.29
CA GLY A 49 2.96 7.51 -11.43
C GLY A 49 4.41 7.63 -11.84
N ASP A 50 5.14 8.50 -11.17
CA ASP A 50 6.58 8.65 -11.42
C ASP A 50 7.32 7.36 -11.08
N ASP A 51 8.34 7.01 -11.86
CA ASP A 51 9.20 5.84 -11.64
C ASP A 51 10.26 6.10 -10.57
N ASP A 52 9.81 6.49 -9.38
CA ASP A 52 10.63 6.88 -8.22
C ASP A 52 10.40 5.99 -6.98
N ALA A 53 9.61 4.92 -7.13
CA ALA A 53 9.29 3.95 -6.08
C ALA A 53 9.82 2.54 -6.42
N SER A 54 9.94 1.69 -5.40
CA SER A 54 10.45 0.32 -5.56
C SER A 54 9.62 -0.53 -6.53
N GLU A 55 10.20 -1.62 -7.03
CA GLU A 55 9.51 -2.56 -7.92
C GLU A 55 8.22 -3.13 -7.30
N TRP A 56 8.12 -3.17 -5.97
CA TRP A 56 6.99 -3.72 -5.25
C TRP A 56 5.94 -2.69 -4.85
N ALA A 57 6.11 -1.42 -5.22
CA ALA A 57 5.15 -0.38 -4.88
C ALA A 57 3.80 -0.58 -5.59
N PHE A 58 2.71 -0.21 -4.91
CA PHE A 58 1.35 -0.36 -5.41
C PHE A 58 0.45 0.76 -4.87
N PHE A 59 -0.68 1.01 -5.52
CA PHE A 59 -1.72 1.87 -4.96
C PHE A 59 -2.69 1.05 -4.12
N LEU A 60 -2.98 1.52 -2.92
CA LEU A 60 -4.06 1.04 -2.07
C LEU A 60 -5.24 2.00 -2.17
N GLU A 61 -6.43 1.50 -2.49
CA GLU A 61 -7.66 2.29 -2.38
C GLU A 61 -8.14 2.30 -0.92
N ILE A 62 -8.33 3.50 -0.37
CA ILE A 62 -8.79 3.67 1.00
C ILE A 62 -10.27 3.33 1.09
N ASP A 63 -10.60 2.47 2.04
CA ASP A 63 -11.96 2.07 2.37
C ASP A 63 -12.24 2.34 3.87
N GLY A 64 -13.51 2.66 4.15
CA GLY A 64 -13.96 3.06 5.48
C GLY A 64 -13.48 4.46 5.93
N ASP A 65 -13.82 4.81 7.17
CA ASP A 65 -13.71 6.17 7.71
C ASP A 65 -12.74 6.29 8.89
N SER A 66 -11.99 5.22 9.22
CA SER A 66 -11.01 5.22 10.33
C SER A 66 -9.87 6.23 10.18
N MET A 67 -9.67 6.74 8.96
CA MET A 67 -8.62 7.69 8.62
C MET A 67 -9.18 9.07 8.21
N LEU A 68 -10.47 9.31 8.44
CA LEU A 68 -11.04 10.65 8.36
C LEU A 68 -10.42 11.56 9.44
N PRO A 69 -10.34 12.87 9.19
CA PRO A 69 -10.80 13.57 7.97
C PRO A 69 -9.76 13.59 6.82
N GLU A 70 -8.54 13.12 7.06
CA GLU A 70 -7.43 13.32 6.13
C GLU A 70 -7.51 12.38 4.91
N PHE A 71 -8.02 11.15 5.10
CA PHE A 71 -8.17 10.16 4.04
C PHE A 71 -9.64 9.76 3.91
N ASN A 72 -10.22 10.03 2.75
CA ASN A 72 -11.61 9.73 2.44
C ASN A 72 -11.72 8.35 1.77
N PRO A 73 -12.86 7.65 1.94
CA PRO A 73 -13.19 6.51 1.10
C PRO A 73 -13.04 6.85 -0.39
N GLY A 74 -12.33 6.00 -1.13
CA GLY A 74 -12.03 6.17 -2.56
C GLY A 74 -10.77 6.99 -2.88
N ASP A 75 -10.10 7.57 -1.88
CA ASP A 75 -8.73 8.07 -2.05
C ASP A 75 -7.80 6.90 -2.41
N ARG A 76 -6.72 7.18 -3.15
CA ARG A 76 -5.69 6.18 -3.47
C ARG A 76 -4.37 6.62 -2.88
N VAL A 77 -3.66 5.72 -2.22
CA VAL A 77 -2.34 5.99 -1.64
C VAL A 77 -1.30 5.03 -2.22
N ARG A 78 -0.15 5.55 -2.66
CA ARG A 78 0.96 4.70 -3.11
C ARG A 78 1.70 4.18 -1.89
N ILE A 79 1.79 2.88 -1.76
CA ILE A 79 2.49 2.17 -0.70
C ILE A 79 3.76 1.58 -1.30
N ASP A 80 4.89 1.86 -0.66
CA ASP A 80 6.20 1.30 -1.01
C ASP A 80 6.67 0.34 0.11
N PRO A 81 6.77 -0.98 -0.16
CA PRO A 81 7.26 -1.97 0.80
C PRO A 81 8.73 -1.82 1.22
N GLU A 82 9.56 -1.18 0.40
CA GLU A 82 11.00 -1.04 0.68
C GLU A 82 11.30 0.22 1.50
N VAL A 83 10.33 1.13 1.64
CA VAL A 83 10.46 2.31 2.47
C VAL A 83 10.15 1.96 3.92
N THR A 84 11.17 2.07 4.78
CA THR A 84 11.02 1.89 6.24
C THR A 84 10.24 3.06 6.83
N PRO A 85 9.15 2.81 7.58
CA PRO A 85 8.34 3.89 8.15
C PRO A 85 9.07 4.65 9.24
N ARG A 86 8.80 5.95 9.33
CA ARG A 86 9.23 6.83 10.41
C ARG A 86 8.03 7.20 11.30
N PRO A 87 8.27 7.60 12.57
CA PRO A 87 7.19 8.09 13.42
C PRO A 87 6.42 9.21 12.74
N GLY A 88 5.10 9.04 12.61
CA GLY A 88 4.21 10.00 11.97
C GLY A 88 3.82 9.64 10.53
N ASP A 89 4.54 8.73 9.87
CA ASP A 89 4.20 8.25 8.54
C ASP A 89 2.90 7.45 8.55
N PHE A 90 2.32 7.26 7.37
CA PHE A 90 1.17 6.38 7.19
C PHE A 90 1.60 5.09 6.54
N VAL A 91 1.08 3.97 7.03
CA VAL A 91 1.49 2.64 6.61
C VAL A 91 0.30 1.78 6.25
N ALA A 92 0.49 0.92 5.25
CA ALA A 92 -0.32 -0.27 5.11
C ALA A 92 0.24 -1.34 6.03
N ALA A 93 -0.62 -2.00 6.80
CA ALA A 93 -0.22 -3.07 7.71
C ALA A 93 -1.29 -4.16 7.73
N LYS A 94 -0.93 -5.34 8.25
CA LYS A 94 -1.88 -6.43 8.52
C LYS A 94 -1.80 -6.90 9.95
N ASN A 95 -2.94 -7.37 10.47
CA ASN A 95 -3.04 -8.06 11.75
C ASN A 95 -3.03 -9.59 11.56
N SER A 96 -3.14 -10.33 12.67
CA SER A 96 -3.20 -11.79 12.70
C SER A 96 -4.38 -12.39 11.92
N SER A 97 -5.47 -11.65 11.75
CA SER A 97 -6.62 -12.05 10.92
C SER A 97 -6.40 -11.86 9.42
N GLU A 98 -5.19 -11.49 9.01
CA GLU A 98 -4.80 -11.13 7.64
C GLU A 98 -5.59 -9.97 7.01
N GLU A 99 -6.34 -9.23 7.81
CA GLU A 99 -6.99 -8.00 7.37
C GLU A 99 -5.97 -6.89 7.23
N SER A 100 -5.87 -6.31 6.03
CA SER A 100 -5.08 -5.09 5.85
C SER A 100 -5.80 -3.87 6.35
N THR A 101 -5.02 -2.97 6.93
CA THR A 101 -5.44 -1.67 7.42
C THR A 101 -4.46 -0.60 6.98
N PHE A 102 -4.95 0.62 6.85
CA PHE A 102 -4.13 1.81 6.62
C PHE A 102 -4.23 2.70 7.86
N LYS A 103 -3.08 2.99 8.49
CA LYS A 103 -3.01 3.67 9.80
C LYS A 103 -1.76 4.53 9.90
N LYS A 104 -1.77 5.48 10.85
CA LYS A 104 -0.58 6.25 11.20
C LYS A 104 0.37 5.42 12.06
N TYR A 105 1.64 5.40 11.70
CA TYR A 105 2.71 4.71 12.43
C TYR A 105 3.20 5.57 13.60
N ARG A 106 3.11 5.05 14.83
CA ARG A 106 3.60 5.75 16.03
C ARG A 106 4.49 4.84 16.87
N VAL A 107 5.75 5.22 17.02
CA VAL A 107 6.69 4.52 17.91
C VAL A 107 6.39 4.85 19.36
N ARG A 108 6.41 3.84 20.23
CA ARG A 108 6.22 3.98 21.68
C ARG A 108 7.49 3.76 22.48
N GLY A 109 8.43 3.02 21.92
CA GLY A 109 9.71 2.75 22.56
C GLY A 109 10.29 1.45 22.04
N ILE A 110 11.17 0.88 22.85
CA ILE A 110 11.87 -0.37 22.56
C ILE A 110 11.59 -1.30 23.74
N ASP A 111 11.25 -2.56 23.45
CA ASP A 111 11.03 -3.57 24.47
C ASP A 111 12.35 -4.08 25.08
N LEU A 112 12.25 -4.98 26.06
CA LEU A 112 13.42 -5.56 26.74
C LEU A 112 14.33 -6.40 25.81
N THR A 113 13.85 -6.78 24.64
CA THR A 113 14.60 -7.56 23.63
C THR A 113 15.29 -6.67 22.59
N GLY A 114 15.10 -5.35 22.66
CA GLY A 114 15.61 -4.40 21.68
C GLY A 114 14.70 -4.23 20.46
N LYS A 115 13.47 -4.77 20.48
CA LYS A 115 12.51 -4.63 19.38
C LYS A 115 11.67 -3.36 19.56
N GLU A 116 11.46 -2.63 18.48
CA GLU A 116 10.60 -1.44 18.49
C GLU A 116 9.13 -1.84 18.75
N ILE A 117 8.53 -1.15 19.72
CA ILE A 117 7.09 -1.20 19.97
C ILE A 117 6.48 -0.02 19.23
N PHE A 118 5.56 -0.32 18.32
CA PHE A 118 4.82 0.67 17.55
C PHE A 118 3.31 0.49 17.67
N GLU A 119 2.60 1.52 17.25
CA GLU A 119 1.16 1.55 17.18
C GLU A 119 0.69 1.92 15.78
N LEU A 120 -0.45 1.36 15.43
CA LEU A 120 -1.24 1.73 14.27
C LEU A 120 -2.43 2.56 14.75
N VAL A 121 -2.31 3.88 14.55
CA VAL A 121 -3.21 4.88 15.11
C VAL A 121 -4.21 5.31 14.02
N PRO A 122 -5.53 5.17 14.23
CA PRO A 122 -6.52 5.81 13.37
C PRO A 122 -6.47 7.33 13.52
N LEU A 123 -6.92 8.08 12.51
CA LEU A 123 -7.14 9.53 12.65
C LEU A 123 -8.54 9.85 13.18
N ASN A 124 -9.47 8.90 13.07
CA ASN A 124 -10.81 8.98 13.62
C ASN A 124 -10.83 8.30 14.99
N ASP A 125 -11.03 9.10 16.05
CA ASP A 125 -11.00 8.66 17.45
C ASP A 125 -12.10 7.67 17.84
N ASN A 126 -13.09 7.45 16.97
CA ASN A 126 -14.10 6.40 17.17
C ASN A 126 -13.53 4.98 16.96
N TYR A 127 -12.31 4.86 16.42
CA TYR A 127 -11.65 3.60 16.14
C TYR A 127 -10.51 3.33 17.14
N PRO A 128 -10.27 2.05 17.50
CA PRO A 128 -9.23 1.71 18.45
C PRO A 128 -7.83 1.83 17.85
N VAL A 129 -6.86 2.15 18.71
CA VAL A 129 -5.42 2.05 18.42
C VAL A 129 -5.00 0.58 18.56
N MET A 130 -4.20 0.07 17.63
CA MET A 130 -3.60 -1.27 17.74
C MET A 130 -2.13 -1.15 18.07
N ARG A 131 -1.65 -1.92 19.05
CA ARG A 131 -0.24 -1.94 19.47
C ARG A 131 0.45 -3.23 19.07
N SER A 132 1.72 -3.14 18.68
CA SER A 132 2.51 -4.27 18.17
C SER A 132 2.96 -5.27 19.25
N ASP A 133 2.87 -4.89 20.53
CA ASP A 133 3.14 -5.74 21.70
C ASP A 133 1.90 -6.49 22.20
N GLU A 134 0.71 -6.02 21.84
CA GLU A 134 -0.58 -6.63 22.18
C GLU A 134 -1.15 -7.46 21.01
N HIS A 135 -0.80 -7.09 19.78
CA HIS A 135 -1.27 -7.74 18.56
C HIS A 135 -0.11 -8.10 17.64
N GLU A 136 -0.24 -9.22 16.91
CA GLU A 136 0.69 -9.54 15.83
C GLU A 136 0.42 -8.61 14.63
N LEU A 137 1.20 -7.53 14.57
CA LEU A 137 1.12 -6.52 13.52
C LEU A 137 2.34 -6.62 12.59
N LYS A 138 2.09 -6.58 11.29
CA LYS A 138 3.14 -6.51 10.27
C LYS A 138 2.89 -5.32 9.35
N VAL A 139 3.85 -4.39 9.30
CA VAL A 139 3.86 -3.34 8.28
C VAL A 139 4.16 -3.98 6.93
N ILE A 140 3.34 -3.64 5.93
CA ILE A 140 3.46 -4.08 4.55
C ILE A 140 4.31 -3.07 3.76
N GLY A 141 4.10 -1.77 4.00
CA GLY A 141 4.86 -0.70 3.37
C GLY A 141 4.41 0.67 3.84
N THR A 142 5.17 1.68 3.43
CA THR A 142 4.97 3.08 3.81
C THR A 142 4.33 3.87 2.69
N MET A 143 3.42 4.78 3.02
CA MET A 143 2.82 5.68 2.05
C MET A 143 3.86 6.66 1.52
N THR A 144 3.99 6.73 0.19
CA THR A 144 4.85 7.69 -0.52
C THR A 144 4.06 8.72 -1.31
N GLU A 145 2.78 8.46 -1.61
CA GLU A 145 1.92 9.36 -2.38
C GLU A 145 0.46 9.25 -1.93
N HIS A 146 -0.28 10.36 -1.98
CA HIS A 146 -1.73 10.39 -1.75
C HIS A 146 -2.43 11.10 -2.91
N ARG A 147 -3.42 10.42 -3.51
CA ARG A 147 -4.23 10.91 -4.63
C ARG A 147 -5.70 11.00 -4.22
N ARG A 148 -6.25 12.20 -4.33
CA ARG A 148 -7.69 12.46 -4.16
C ARG A 148 -8.33 12.89 -5.46
N LYS A 149 -9.37 12.19 -5.89
CA LYS A 149 -10.14 12.52 -7.09
C LYS A 149 -11.35 13.39 -6.70
N TYR A 150 -11.31 14.67 -7.04
CA TYR A 150 -12.45 15.56 -6.88
C TYR A 150 -13.30 15.55 -8.16
N ARG A 151 -14.50 14.97 -8.12
CA ARG A 151 -15.49 15.13 -9.19
C ARG A 151 -16.26 16.42 -8.95
N ARG A 152 -16.18 17.38 -9.87
CA ARG A 152 -17.13 18.50 -9.91
C ARG A 152 -18.51 17.90 -10.18
N ARG A 153 -19.48 18.19 -9.32
CA ARG A 153 -20.90 17.92 -9.58
C ARG A 153 -21.43 18.94 -10.58
#